data_AF-A0A179GMJ5-F1
#
_entry.id   AF-A0A179GMJ5-F1
#
_cell.length_a   1.000
_cell.length_b   1.000
_cell.length_c   1.000
_cell.angle_alpha   90.00
_cell.angle_beta   90.00
_cell.angle_gamma   90.00
#
_symmetry.space_group_name_H-M   'P 1'
#
loop_
_entity.id
_entity.type
_entity.pdbx_description
1 polymer ?
#
loop_
_entity_poly.entity_id
_entity_poly.type
_entity_poly.pdbx_seq_one_letter_code
_entity_poly.pdbx_strand_id
1 'polypeptide(L)'
;MDPRTNKFAMSFCSEAERMWNEELGNDNVVNIAAAQFLSLGFLGHGRDHKVLQYLAHALHMGNRMGLIDCDTDDTSTTYPIEGLTVEESRARLLMSLFYHQPGLNCPKRPPNLPIPGGDRSGEQADPDMAQTLPLPSFMGKTFAHLCHFWRIVHEITLVYHSDPSPAFFDDHTALRFAEYKFRELLAWSNGLPSHLLRGENRPHHVQILHLWFHAAVLELFRPCVQTSTAAKRRLRTFTSTASSPAAVCNASVEQLKRLTLHFRLNYKSSTYTILWHTALIYVANALLHDSKEEGWFSYFLLCVYGYERLRRSWRVTEAVAKALLAMSLRNGDISSQMARHILQDLERKKLSEMPERIRAPFPVDLDLALSDPKSAMAENLADKFEYTAMLGDYTHEFDSSELN
;
A
#
# COMPACT_ATOMS: atom_id res chain seq x y z
N MET A 1 -20.72 11.98 2.57
CA MET A 1 -21.28 11.29 3.75
C MET A 1 -21.86 12.32 4.68
N ASP A 2 -22.94 11.96 5.35
CA ASP A 2 -23.67 12.77 6.33
C ASP A 2 -22.85 12.87 7.65
N PRO A 3 -22.69 14.04 8.29
CA PRO A 3 -22.03 14.15 9.59
C PRO A 3 -22.61 13.23 10.67
N ARG A 4 -23.89 12.87 10.56
CA ARG A 4 -24.57 11.91 11.45
C ARG A 4 -23.99 10.49 11.35
N THR A 5 -23.36 10.13 10.22
CA THR A 5 -22.74 8.82 10.00
C THR A 5 -21.55 8.56 10.93
N ASN A 6 -20.87 9.62 11.40
CA ASN A 6 -19.68 9.48 12.23
C ASN A 6 -20.02 8.95 13.65
N LYS A 7 -21.20 9.29 14.17
CA LYS A 7 -21.70 8.76 15.46
C LYS A 7 -21.97 7.25 15.37
N PHE A 8 -22.48 6.78 14.23
CA PHE A 8 -22.69 5.36 13.98
C PHE A 8 -21.37 4.61 13.81
N ALA A 9 -20.38 5.20 13.14
CA ALA A 9 -19.05 4.58 12.99
C ALA A 9 -18.40 4.26 14.35
N MET A 10 -18.48 5.19 15.31
CA MET A 10 -17.98 4.96 16.67
C MET A 10 -18.74 3.85 17.39
N SER A 11 -20.07 3.85 17.29
CA SER A 11 -20.90 2.83 17.93
C SER A 11 -20.64 1.43 17.35
N PHE A 12 -20.50 1.32 16.02
CA PHE A 12 -20.13 0.08 15.35
C PHE A 12 -18.72 -0.37 15.71
N CYS A 13 -17.76 0.56 15.86
CA CYS A 13 -16.41 0.23 16.26
C CYS A 13 -16.37 -0.34 17.68
N SER A 14 -17.07 0.29 18.64
CA SER A 14 -17.15 -0.21 20.02
C SER A 14 -17.85 -1.56 20.11
N GLU A 15 -18.91 -1.76 19.33
CA GLU A 15 -19.60 -3.06 19.27
C GLU A 15 -18.70 -4.14 18.64
N ALA A 16 -17.99 -3.82 17.57
CA ALA A 16 -17.05 -4.74 16.94
C ALA A 16 -15.87 -5.10 17.87
N GLU A 17 -15.37 -4.15 18.67
CA GLU A 17 -14.39 -4.44 19.73
C GLU A 17 -14.96 -5.35 20.82
N ARG A 18 -16.21 -5.13 21.24
CA ARG A 18 -16.89 -5.99 22.23
C ARG A 18 -16.99 -7.42 21.72
N MET A 19 -17.51 -7.59 20.49
CA MET A 19 -17.62 -8.91 19.85
C MET A 19 -16.25 -9.56 19.66
N TRP A 20 -15.24 -8.80 19.25
CA TRP A 20 -13.87 -9.30 19.13
C TRP A 20 -13.32 -9.84 20.46
N ASN A 21 -13.57 -9.16 21.57
CA ASN A 21 -13.11 -9.61 22.88
C ASN A 21 -13.81 -10.90 23.34
N GLU A 22 -15.07 -11.11 22.95
CA GLU A 22 -15.81 -12.36 23.20
C GLU A 22 -15.27 -13.53 22.36
N GLU A 23 -14.73 -13.24 21.18
CA GLU A 23 -14.27 -14.21 20.19
C GLU A 23 -12.75 -14.43 20.17
N LEU A 24 -11.97 -13.74 21.02
CA LEU A 24 -10.49 -13.72 20.99
C LEU A 24 -9.84 -15.12 21.10
N GLY A 25 -10.53 -16.07 21.75
CA GLY A 25 -10.07 -17.44 21.95
C GLY A 25 -10.48 -18.43 20.85
N ASN A 26 -11.30 -18.02 19.88
CA ASN A 26 -11.86 -18.90 18.86
C ASN A 26 -11.09 -18.75 17.55
N ASP A 27 -10.28 -19.75 17.24
CA ASP A 27 -9.53 -19.80 15.98
C ASP A 27 -10.45 -20.22 14.83
N ASN A 28 -10.85 -19.25 14.01
CA ASN A 28 -11.54 -19.49 12.76
C ASN A 28 -11.24 -18.36 11.76
N VAL A 29 -11.53 -18.62 10.47
CA VAL A 29 -11.17 -17.68 9.41
C VAL A 29 -12.01 -16.40 9.44
N VAL A 30 -13.24 -16.47 9.95
CA VAL A 30 -14.09 -15.29 10.12
C VAL A 30 -13.48 -14.34 11.15
N ASN A 31 -12.90 -14.85 12.23
CA ASN A 31 -12.18 -14.07 13.23
C ASN A 31 -10.88 -13.47 12.68
N ILE A 32 -10.15 -14.20 11.83
CA ILE A 32 -9.01 -13.64 11.08
C ILE A 32 -9.45 -12.44 10.22
N ALA A 33 -10.52 -12.61 9.44
CA ALA A 33 -11.06 -11.53 8.61
C ALA A 33 -11.55 -10.34 9.45
N ALA A 34 -12.25 -10.60 10.55
CA ALA A 34 -12.74 -9.59 11.47
C ALA A 34 -11.59 -8.77 12.07
N ALA A 35 -10.52 -9.42 12.51
CA ALA A 35 -9.31 -8.76 13.02
C ALA A 35 -8.68 -7.82 11.98
N GLN A 36 -8.60 -8.26 10.71
CA GLN A 36 -8.06 -7.42 9.64
C GLN A 36 -8.96 -6.23 9.30
N PHE A 37 -10.28 -6.42 9.26
CA PHE A 37 -11.22 -5.33 9.04
C PHE A 37 -11.22 -4.33 10.19
N LEU A 38 -11.12 -4.82 11.43
CA LEU A 38 -10.90 -3.98 12.61
C LEU A 38 -9.61 -3.19 12.46
N SER A 39 -8.49 -3.84 12.13
CA SER A 39 -7.21 -3.17 11.90
C SER A 39 -7.32 -2.07 10.84
N LEU A 40 -7.93 -2.36 9.68
CA LEU A 40 -8.15 -1.40 8.61
C LEU A 40 -9.03 -0.23 9.06
N GLY A 41 -10.09 -0.50 9.84
CA GLY A 41 -10.97 0.52 10.41
C GLY A 41 -10.23 1.45 11.37
N PHE A 42 -9.47 0.89 12.30
CA PHE A 42 -8.64 1.66 13.24
C PHE A 42 -7.58 2.49 12.52
N LEU A 43 -6.88 1.88 11.54
CA LEU A 43 -5.90 2.56 10.69
C LEU A 43 -6.56 3.72 9.95
N GLY A 44 -7.72 3.47 9.34
CA GLY A 44 -8.44 4.46 8.55
C GLY A 44 -8.94 5.65 9.35
N HIS A 45 -9.38 5.43 10.57
CA HIS A 45 -9.78 6.47 11.50
C HIS A 45 -8.58 7.13 12.23
N GLY A 46 -7.38 6.59 12.03
CA GLY A 46 -6.16 6.99 12.70
C GLY A 46 -6.30 6.94 14.22
N ARG A 47 -6.87 5.84 14.74
CA ARG A 47 -7.10 5.64 16.17
C ARG A 47 -6.16 4.56 16.69
N ASP A 48 -5.50 4.88 17.80
CA ASP A 48 -4.69 3.96 18.60
C ASP A 48 -3.59 3.20 17.81
N HIS A 49 -2.75 2.44 18.51
CA HIS A 49 -1.79 1.51 17.91
C HIS A 49 -2.33 0.07 17.85
N LYS A 50 -3.61 -0.14 18.21
CA LYS A 50 -4.26 -1.45 18.14
C LYS A 50 -4.29 -2.04 16.73
N VAL A 51 -4.07 -1.23 15.69
CA VAL A 51 -3.90 -1.67 14.29
C VAL A 51 -2.95 -2.86 14.19
N LEU A 52 -1.76 -2.75 14.78
CA LEU A 52 -0.75 -3.81 14.77
C LEU A 52 -1.17 -5.00 15.63
N GLN A 53 -1.87 -4.77 16.73
CA GLN A 53 -2.34 -5.84 17.62
C GLN A 53 -3.36 -6.73 16.91
N TYR A 54 -4.35 -6.17 16.22
CA TYR A 54 -5.33 -6.97 15.48
C TYR A 54 -4.67 -7.76 14.34
N LEU A 55 -3.73 -7.16 13.60
CA LEU A 55 -2.99 -7.88 12.55
C LEU A 55 -2.13 -9.00 13.13
N ALA A 56 -1.45 -8.75 14.25
CA ALA A 56 -0.68 -9.78 14.95
C ALA A 56 -1.59 -10.93 15.39
N HIS A 57 -2.76 -10.66 15.99
CA HIS A 57 -3.71 -11.71 16.35
C HIS A 57 -4.19 -12.50 15.12
N ALA A 58 -4.51 -11.83 14.00
CA ALA A 58 -4.89 -12.48 12.75
C ALA A 58 -3.80 -13.43 12.24
N LEU A 59 -2.53 -12.99 12.31
CA LEU A 59 -1.36 -13.79 11.96
C LEU A 59 -1.17 -15.00 12.88
N HIS A 60 -1.27 -14.78 14.19
CA HIS A 60 -1.14 -15.85 15.18
C HIS A 60 -2.25 -16.91 15.02
N MET A 61 -3.50 -16.49 14.81
CA MET A 61 -4.60 -17.40 14.49
C MET A 61 -4.31 -18.17 13.19
N GLY A 62 -3.92 -17.48 12.12
CA GLY A 62 -3.57 -18.10 10.85
C GLY A 62 -2.44 -19.13 10.98
N ASN A 63 -1.44 -18.87 11.82
CA ASN A 63 -0.35 -19.81 12.09
C ASN A 63 -0.85 -21.03 12.88
N ARG A 64 -1.60 -20.84 13.98
CA ARG A 64 -2.17 -21.94 14.78
C ARG A 64 -3.12 -22.83 13.98
N MET A 65 -3.85 -22.23 13.04
CA MET A 65 -4.76 -22.92 12.14
C MET A 65 -4.04 -23.60 10.96
N GLY A 66 -2.72 -23.52 10.85
CA GLY A 66 -2.01 -24.13 9.74
C GLY A 66 -2.33 -23.47 8.38
N LEU A 67 -2.73 -22.19 8.38
CA LEU A 67 -3.04 -21.44 7.17
C LEU A 67 -1.84 -20.68 6.63
N ILE A 68 -0.85 -20.36 7.47
CA ILE A 68 0.29 -19.49 7.18
C ILE A 68 1.54 -20.07 7.85
N ASP A 69 2.71 -19.94 7.23
CA ASP A 69 4.01 -20.40 7.77
C ASP A 69 4.13 -21.90 8.06
N CYS A 70 3.29 -22.73 7.44
CA CYS A 70 3.35 -24.19 7.60
C CYS A 70 4.52 -24.79 6.82
N ASP A 71 5.19 -25.79 7.40
CA ASP A 71 6.10 -26.67 6.67
C ASP A 71 5.29 -27.62 5.78
N THR A 72 5.65 -27.71 4.51
CA THR A 72 4.96 -28.55 3.52
C THR A 72 5.01 -30.05 3.83
N ASP A 73 5.88 -30.46 4.75
CA ASP A 73 6.06 -31.85 5.17
C ASP A 73 5.15 -32.25 6.34
N ASP A 74 4.57 -31.28 7.05
CA ASP A 74 3.71 -31.54 8.21
C ASP A 74 2.25 -31.63 7.77
N THR A 75 1.89 -32.77 7.16
CA THR A 75 0.53 -33.10 6.69
C THR A 75 -0.49 -33.29 7.83
N SER A 76 -0.07 -33.12 9.08
CA SER A 76 -0.82 -33.45 10.30
C SER A 76 -1.89 -32.43 10.69
N THR A 77 -1.81 -31.18 10.21
CA THR A 77 -2.82 -30.13 10.44
C THR A 77 -3.36 -29.59 9.12
N THR A 78 -3.88 -30.47 8.27
CA THR A 78 -4.63 -30.04 7.11
C THR A 78 -6.01 -29.57 7.59
N TYR A 79 -6.23 -28.25 7.68
CA TYR A 79 -7.56 -27.71 7.90
C TYR A 79 -8.50 -28.32 6.85
N PRO A 80 -9.66 -28.89 7.22
CA PRO A 80 -10.58 -29.47 6.25
C PRO A 80 -10.90 -28.42 5.18
N ILE A 81 -10.47 -28.70 3.95
CA ILE A 81 -10.72 -27.86 2.77
C ILE A 81 -12.23 -27.88 2.41
N GLU A 82 -13.00 -28.77 3.03
CA GLU A 82 -14.45 -28.87 2.90
C GLU A 82 -15.15 -27.71 3.62
N GLY A 83 -15.80 -26.84 2.84
CA GLY A 83 -16.61 -25.72 3.35
C GLY A 83 -16.01 -24.34 3.14
N LEU A 84 -14.93 -24.22 2.37
CA LEU A 84 -14.23 -22.95 2.21
C LEU A 84 -15.14 -21.82 1.69
N THR A 85 -15.39 -20.79 2.50
CA THR A 85 -16.35 -19.71 2.19
C THR A 85 -15.68 -18.51 1.49
N VAL A 86 -16.49 -17.65 0.85
CA VAL A 86 -16.05 -16.38 0.23
C VAL A 86 -15.31 -15.47 1.22
N GLU A 87 -15.63 -15.55 2.51
CA GLU A 87 -15.01 -14.75 3.57
C GLU A 87 -13.54 -15.14 3.82
N GLU A 88 -13.19 -16.39 3.55
CA GLU A 88 -11.83 -16.92 3.74
C GLU A 88 -10.89 -16.52 2.61
N SER A 89 -11.46 -16.37 1.42
CA SER A 89 -10.79 -15.70 0.31
C SER A 89 -10.48 -14.24 0.68
N ARG A 90 -11.44 -13.50 1.26
CA ARG A 90 -11.23 -12.10 1.67
C ARG A 90 -10.12 -11.97 2.72
N ALA A 91 -10.03 -12.90 3.67
CA ALA A 91 -8.95 -12.94 4.66
C ALA A 91 -7.54 -13.02 4.03
N ARG A 92 -7.38 -13.78 2.94
CA ARG A 92 -6.10 -13.89 2.23
C ARG A 92 -5.68 -12.59 1.54
N LEU A 93 -6.62 -11.93 0.88
CA LEU A 93 -6.34 -10.66 0.19
C LEU A 93 -6.01 -9.54 1.19
N LEU A 94 -6.72 -9.50 2.31
CA LEU A 94 -6.45 -8.53 3.37
C LEU A 94 -5.11 -8.80 4.04
N MET A 95 -4.76 -10.07 4.32
CA MET A 95 -3.41 -10.42 4.78
C MET A 95 -2.36 -9.86 3.82
N SER A 96 -2.58 -9.99 2.51
CA SER A 96 -1.65 -9.47 1.51
C SER A 96 -1.53 -7.96 1.41
N LEU A 97 -2.60 -7.23 1.73
CA LEU A 97 -2.64 -5.77 1.64
C LEU A 97 -1.88 -5.08 2.79
N PHE A 98 -1.70 -5.76 3.93
CA PHE A 98 -1.12 -5.16 5.15
C PHE A 98 0.29 -5.63 5.50
N TYR A 99 0.98 -6.40 4.64
CA TYR A 99 2.34 -6.90 4.94
C TYR A 99 3.41 -5.82 5.11
N HIS A 100 3.13 -4.55 4.77
CA HIS A 100 4.09 -3.43 4.81
C HIS A 100 3.94 -2.50 6.03
N GLN A 101 3.35 -2.95 7.13
CA GLN A 101 3.31 -2.12 8.35
C GLN A 101 4.58 -2.33 9.19
N PRO A 102 5.40 -1.28 9.42
CA PRO A 102 6.55 -1.37 10.32
C PRO A 102 6.13 -1.88 11.70
N GLY A 103 6.83 -2.88 12.22
CA GLY A 103 6.51 -3.51 13.50
C GLY A 103 5.57 -4.72 13.42
N LEU A 104 5.15 -5.13 12.22
CA LEU A 104 4.46 -6.40 11.99
C LEU A 104 5.45 -7.45 11.47
N ASN A 105 5.46 -8.64 12.06
CA ASN A 105 6.24 -9.75 11.53
C ASN A 105 5.56 -10.28 10.26
N CYS A 106 6.22 -10.13 9.11
CA CYS A 106 5.72 -10.69 7.86
C CYS A 106 5.85 -12.23 7.91
N PRO A 107 4.79 -12.98 7.59
CA PRO A 107 4.88 -14.42 7.36
C PRO A 107 5.98 -14.77 6.38
N LYS A 108 6.79 -15.78 6.71
CA LYS A 108 7.83 -16.33 5.84
C LYS A 108 7.26 -17.02 4.61
N ARG A 109 6.04 -17.54 4.69
CA ARG A 109 5.37 -18.24 3.59
C ARG A 109 3.97 -17.66 3.34
N PRO A 110 3.55 -17.58 2.07
CA PRO A 110 2.19 -17.15 1.75
C PRO A 110 1.17 -18.17 2.29
N PRO A 111 -0.12 -17.77 2.40
CA PRO A 111 -1.14 -18.68 2.92
C PRO A 111 -1.25 -19.99 2.13
N ASN A 112 -1.26 -21.13 2.83
CA ASN A 112 -1.37 -22.48 2.29
C ASN A 112 -2.83 -22.84 1.90
N LEU A 113 -3.49 -21.93 1.20
CA LEU A 113 -4.87 -22.08 0.75
C LEU A 113 -4.94 -22.09 -0.78
N PRO A 114 -5.80 -22.92 -1.40
CA PRO A 114 -5.96 -22.93 -2.85
C PRO A 114 -6.50 -21.58 -3.34
N ILE A 115 -5.94 -21.01 -4.41
CA ILE A 115 -6.40 -19.72 -4.94
C ILE A 115 -7.85 -19.87 -5.46
N PRO A 116 -8.79 -19.02 -5.03
CA PRO A 116 -10.18 -19.15 -5.44
C PRO A 116 -10.35 -18.97 -6.94
N GLY A 117 -11.08 -19.90 -7.57
CA GLY A 117 -11.28 -19.92 -9.02
C GLY A 117 -10.00 -20.12 -9.85
N GLY A 118 -8.93 -20.64 -9.24
CA GLY A 118 -7.74 -21.09 -9.96
C GLY A 118 -7.93 -22.47 -10.57
N ASP A 119 -7.50 -22.65 -11.81
CA ASP A 119 -7.35 -23.98 -12.40
C ASP A 119 -6.14 -24.64 -11.73
N ARG A 120 -6.30 -25.84 -11.14
CA ARG A 120 -5.17 -26.63 -10.65
C ARG A 120 -4.35 -27.09 -11.87
N SER A 121 -3.43 -26.26 -12.33
CA SER A 121 -2.49 -26.58 -13.42
C SER A 121 -1.33 -27.44 -12.91
N GLY A 122 -1.65 -28.59 -12.30
CA GLY A 122 -0.70 -29.66 -12.00
C GLY A 122 -1.29 -30.95 -12.54
N GLU A 123 -0.51 -31.72 -13.29
CA GLU A 123 -0.91 -32.91 -14.07
C GLU A 123 -1.47 -34.11 -13.25
N GLN A 124 -1.93 -33.89 -12.03
CA GLN A 124 -2.49 -34.91 -11.12
C GLN A 124 -3.69 -34.37 -10.31
N ALA A 125 -4.55 -33.56 -10.91
CA ALA A 125 -5.84 -33.24 -10.31
C ALA A 125 -6.88 -34.29 -10.73
N ASP A 126 -7.28 -35.12 -9.77
CA ASP A 126 -8.42 -36.04 -9.90
C ASP A 126 -9.68 -35.23 -10.29
N PRO A 127 -10.35 -35.52 -11.42
CA PRO A 127 -11.48 -34.73 -11.92
C PRO A 127 -12.66 -34.60 -10.94
N ASP A 128 -12.80 -35.53 -9.98
CA ASP A 128 -13.84 -35.49 -8.94
C ASP A 128 -13.50 -34.56 -7.75
N MET A 129 -12.26 -34.06 -7.65
CA MET A 129 -11.80 -33.17 -6.58
C MET A 129 -11.62 -31.71 -7.01
N ALA A 130 -12.00 -31.36 -8.25
CA ALA A 130 -11.97 -29.98 -8.75
C ALA A 130 -13.14 -29.15 -8.18
N GLN A 131 -13.21 -29.02 -6.85
CA GLN A 131 -14.09 -28.04 -6.22
C GLN A 131 -13.54 -26.65 -6.53
N THR A 132 -14.11 -26.01 -7.55
CA THR A 132 -13.85 -24.62 -7.88
C THR A 132 -14.44 -23.78 -6.76
N LEU A 133 -13.58 -23.19 -5.93
CA LEU A 133 -14.03 -22.27 -4.88
C LEU A 133 -14.89 -21.15 -5.50
N PRO A 134 -16.02 -20.80 -4.88
CA PRO A 134 -16.93 -19.79 -5.41
C PRO A 134 -16.21 -18.44 -5.48
N LEU A 135 -16.28 -17.80 -6.65
CA LEU A 135 -15.70 -16.49 -6.87
C LEU A 135 -16.55 -15.40 -6.18
N PRO A 136 -15.94 -14.35 -5.60
CA PRO A 136 -16.70 -13.24 -5.04
C PRO A 136 -17.54 -12.55 -6.12
N SER A 137 -18.84 -12.39 -5.89
CA SER A 137 -19.76 -11.76 -6.86
C SER A 137 -19.36 -10.33 -7.27
N PHE A 138 -18.68 -9.61 -6.36
CA PHE A 138 -18.32 -8.20 -6.55
C PHE A 138 -16.98 -7.97 -7.29
N MET A 139 -16.14 -9.00 -7.44
CA MET A 139 -14.82 -8.88 -8.07
C MET A 139 -14.51 -9.99 -9.09
N GLY A 140 -15.31 -11.07 -9.11
CA GLY A 140 -15.17 -12.20 -10.01
C GLY A 140 -13.75 -12.75 -10.03
N LYS A 141 -13.23 -13.02 -11.24
CA LYS A 141 -11.88 -13.56 -11.47
C LYS A 141 -10.74 -12.59 -11.13
N THR A 142 -11.00 -11.31 -10.89
CA THR A 142 -9.96 -10.36 -10.45
C THR A 142 -9.31 -10.83 -9.16
N PHE A 143 -10.10 -11.43 -8.26
CA PHE A 143 -9.63 -11.89 -6.96
C PHE A 143 -8.51 -12.95 -7.08
N ALA A 144 -8.68 -13.91 -7.99
CA ALA A 144 -7.68 -14.94 -8.26
C ALA A 144 -6.35 -14.32 -8.73
N HIS A 145 -6.43 -13.39 -9.69
CA HIS A 145 -5.26 -12.71 -10.23
C HIS A 145 -4.56 -11.84 -9.19
N LEU A 146 -5.32 -11.20 -8.29
CA LEU A 146 -4.78 -10.47 -7.15
C LEU A 146 -4.03 -11.39 -6.19
N CYS A 147 -4.53 -12.61 -5.91
CA CYS A 147 -3.79 -13.55 -5.07
C CYS A 147 -2.43 -13.93 -5.67
N HIS A 148 -2.37 -14.15 -6.98
CA HIS A 148 -1.11 -14.40 -7.69
C HIS A 148 -0.18 -13.19 -7.65
N PHE A 149 -0.70 -12.00 -7.90
CA PHE A 149 0.05 -10.74 -7.82
C PHE A 149 0.68 -10.56 -6.43
N TRP A 150 -0.13 -10.71 -5.39
CA TRP A 150 0.31 -10.52 -4.02
C TRP A 150 1.28 -11.59 -3.53
N ARG A 151 1.28 -12.81 -4.09
CA ARG A 151 2.36 -13.78 -3.86
C ARG A 151 3.71 -13.24 -4.34
N ILE A 152 3.76 -12.68 -5.55
CA ILE A 152 5.01 -12.10 -6.09
C ILE A 152 5.46 -10.94 -5.20
N VAL A 153 4.54 -10.04 -4.83
CA VAL A 153 4.84 -8.88 -3.96
C VAL A 153 5.26 -9.30 -2.56
N HIS A 154 4.66 -10.37 -2.00
CA HIS A 154 5.06 -10.92 -0.71
C HIS A 154 6.50 -11.43 -0.73
N GLU A 155 6.93 -12.12 -1.79
CA GLU A 155 8.33 -12.55 -1.94
C GLU A 155 9.31 -11.36 -2.04
N ILE A 156 8.92 -10.28 -2.73
CA ILE A 156 9.69 -9.02 -2.76
C ILE A 156 9.82 -8.46 -1.34
N THR A 157 8.69 -8.42 -0.62
CA THR A 157 8.60 -7.90 0.75
C THR A 157 9.51 -8.66 1.71
N LEU A 158 9.50 -9.99 1.63
CA LEU A 158 10.32 -10.84 2.47
C LEU A 158 11.82 -10.55 2.30
N VAL A 159 12.27 -10.38 1.07
CA VAL A 159 13.69 -10.12 0.79
C VAL A 159 14.11 -8.74 1.29
N TYR A 160 13.26 -7.72 1.16
CA TYR A 160 13.61 -6.35 1.56
C TYR A 160 13.36 -6.03 3.03
N HIS A 161 12.52 -6.79 3.73
CA HIS A 161 12.11 -6.45 5.10
C HIS A 161 12.31 -7.55 6.14
N SER A 162 12.51 -8.81 5.77
CA SER A 162 12.59 -9.92 6.74
C SER A 162 14.02 -10.31 7.15
N ASP A 163 15.07 -9.82 6.47
CA ASP A 163 16.44 -10.14 6.85
C ASP A 163 17.40 -8.96 6.53
N PRO A 164 17.90 -8.22 7.53
CA PRO A 164 18.93 -7.20 7.35
C PRO A 164 20.32 -7.86 7.20
N SER A 165 20.45 -8.88 6.34
CA SER A 165 21.75 -9.47 6.06
C SER A 165 22.55 -8.50 5.20
N PRO A 166 23.68 -7.94 5.69
CA PRO A 166 24.50 -6.99 4.94
C PRO A 166 25.04 -7.56 3.61
N ALA A 167 24.97 -8.88 3.41
CA ALA A 167 25.41 -9.57 2.21
C ALA A 167 24.43 -9.47 1.01
N PHE A 168 23.15 -9.14 1.23
CA PHE A 168 22.18 -8.95 0.13
C PHE A 168 22.26 -7.56 -0.51
N PHE A 169 23.03 -6.65 0.09
CA PHE A 169 23.12 -5.23 -0.29
C PHE A 169 24.33 -4.91 -1.17
N ASP A 170 24.88 -5.89 -1.89
CA ASP A 170 25.67 -5.55 -3.07
C ASP A 170 24.72 -5.14 -4.22
N ASP A 171 25.05 -4.05 -4.94
CA ASP A 171 24.26 -3.51 -6.06
C ASP A 171 23.97 -4.57 -7.15
N HIS A 172 24.83 -5.59 -7.30
CA HIS A 172 24.69 -6.62 -8.33
C HIS A 172 23.59 -7.64 -7.99
N THR A 173 23.54 -8.08 -6.75
CA THR A 173 22.59 -9.07 -6.22
C THR A 173 21.19 -8.45 -6.13
N ALA A 174 21.09 -7.24 -5.60
CA ALA A 174 19.82 -6.49 -5.56
C ALA A 174 19.26 -6.28 -6.97
N LEU A 175 20.09 -5.88 -7.94
CA LEU A 175 19.64 -5.69 -9.32
C LEU A 175 19.20 -7.00 -9.98
N ARG A 176 19.92 -8.11 -9.75
CA ARG A 176 19.58 -9.41 -10.33
C ARG A 176 18.26 -9.93 -9.77
N PHE A 177 18.03 -9.74 -8.48
CA PHE A 177 16.76 -10.07 -7.83
C PHE A 177 15.62 -9.21 -8.38
N ALA A 178 15.80 -7.88 -8.43
CA ALA A 178 14.81 -6.96 -8.97
C ALA A 178 14.46 -7.28 -10.42
N GLU A 179 15.46 -7.58 -11.26
CA GLU A 179 15.27 -7.98 -12.64
C GLU A 179 14.47 -9.29 -12.77
N TYR A 180 14.75 -10.29 -11.93
CA TYR A 180 14.01 -11.55 -11.91
C TYR A 180 12.54 -11.33 -11.52
N LYS A 181 12.28 -10.61 -10.42
CA LYS A 181 10.93 -10.31 -9.95
C LYS A 181 10.15 -9.41 -10.90
N PHE A 182 10.83 -8.50 -11.60
CA PHE A 182 10.19 -7.67 -12.61
C PHE A 182 9.68 -8.52 -13.79
N ARG A 183 10.43 -9.55 -14.19
CA ARG A 183 9.95 -10.50 -15.20
C ARG A 183 8.74 -11.29 -14.74
N GLU A 184 8.69 -11.70 -13.48
CA GLU A 184 7.50 -12.38 -12.93
C GLU A 184 6.27 -11.45 -12.93
N LEU A 185 6.44 -10.19 -12.52
CA LEU A 185 5.38 -9.18 -12.59
C LEU A 185 4.92 -8.96 -14.04
N LEU A 186 5.83 -8.86 -15.00
CA LEU A 186 5.48 -8.74 -16.41
C LEU A 186 4.74 -9.97 -16.93
N ALA A 187 5.22 -11.18 -16.62
CA ALA A 187 4.55 -12.42 -16.99
C ALA A 187 3.13 -12.49 -16.43
N TRP A 188 2.95 -12.12 -15.16
CA TRP A 188 1.64 -11.99 -14.53
C TRP A 188 0.74 -10.99 -15.28
N SER A 189 1.26 -9.80 -15.60
CA SER A 189 0.50 -8.76 -16.30
C SER A 189 0.08 -9.16 -17.71
N ASN A 190 0.96 -9.87 -18.44
CA ASN A 190 0.70 -10.39 -19.79
C ASN A 190 -0.30 -11.55 -19.79
N GLY A 191 -0.43 -12.28 -18.68
CA GLY A 191 -1.40 -13.35 -18.48
C GLY A 191 -2.80 -12.86 -18.09
N LEU A 192 -3.01 -11.55 -17.93
CA LEU A 192 -4.33 -11.03 -17.54
C LEU A 192 -5.36 -11.25 -18.66
N PRO A 193 -6.56 -11.77 -18.34
CA PRO A 193 -7.63 -11.93 -19.31
C PRO A 193 -8.13 -10.58 -19.81
N SER A 194 -8.74 -10.57 -20.99
CA SER A 194 -9.18 -9.34 -21.69
C SER A 194 -10.06 -8.41 -20.86
N HIS A 195 -10.82 -8.93 -19.88
CA HIS A 195 -11.67 -8.13 -19.02
C HIS A 195 -10.93 -7.39 -17.89
N LEU A 196 -9.69 -7.80 -17.57
CA LEU A 196 -8.79 -7.17 -16.59
C LEU A 196 -7.74 -6.27 -17.25
N LEU A 197 -7.69 -6.25 -18.58
CA LEU A 197 -6.86 -5.29 -19.32
C LEU A 197 -7.40 -3.87 -19.17
N ARG A 198 -6.50 -2.90 -19.21
CA ARG A 198 -6.84 -1.47 -19.23
C ARG A 198 -7.80 -1.18 -20.39
N GLY A 199 -8.79 -0.34 -20.13
CA GLY A 199 -9.77 0.06 -21.12
C GLY A 199 -10.79 1.03 -20.55
N GLU A 200 -11.57 1.63 -21.43
CA GLU A 200 -12.73 2.43 -21.06
C GLU A 200 -13.80 1.53 -20.43
N ASN A 201 -14.59 2.06 -19.49
CA ASN A 201 -15.69 1.36 -18.82
C ASN A 201 -15.31 0.09 -18.05
N ARG A 202 -14.05 -0.08 -17.64
CA ARG A 202 -13.66 -1.16 -16.73
C ARG A 202 -14.20 -0.91 -15.32
N PRO A 203 -14.50 -1.96 -14.53
CA PRO A 203 -14.79 -1.78 -13.12
C PRO A 203 -13.63 -1.12 -12.36
N HIS A 204 -13.95 -0.38 -11.30
CA HIS A 204 -12.96 0.37 -10.51
C HIS A 204 -11.81 -0.50 -9.94
N HIS A 205 -12.07 -1.78 -9.63
CA HIS A 205 -11.08 -2.70 -9.07
C HIS A 205 -10.01 -3.06 -10.10
N VAL A 206 -10.33 -3.02 -11.39
CA VAL A 206 -9.34 -3.21 -12.46
C VAL A 206 -8.37 -2.04 -12.49
N GLN A 207 -8.85 -0.80 -12.29
CA GLN A 207 -7.94 0.34 -12.22
C GLN A 207 -7.04 0.29 -10.98
N ILE A 208 -7.60 -0.10 -9.83
CA ILE A 208 -6.84 -0.30 -8.59
C ILE A 208 -5.75 -1.36 -8.77
N LEU A 209 -6.06 -2.46 -9.47
CA LEU A 209 -5.09 -3.50 -9.83
C LEU A 209 -3.87 -2.93 -10.56
N HIS A 210 -4.09 -2.10 -11.59
CA HIS A 210 -3.00 -1.48 -12.37
C HIS A 210 -2.24 -0.43 -11.56
N LEU A 211 -2.90 0.28 -10.64
CA LEU A 211 -2.24 1.19 -9.70
C LEU A 211 -1.30 0.42 -8.76
N TRP A 212 -1.74 -0.71 -8.21
CA TRP A 212 -0.90 -1.57 -7.36
C TRP A 212 0.26 -2.19 -8.13
N PHE A 213 0.05 -2.59 -9.38
CA PHE A 213 1.13 -3.12 -10.22
C PHE A 213 2.29 -2.13 -10.33
N HIS A 214 2.02 -0.88 -10.69
CA HIS A 214 3.09 0.11 -10.83
C HIS A 214 3.68 0.54 -9.49
N ALA A 215 2.91 0.57 -8.39
CA ALA A 215 3.46 0.77 -7.06
C ALA A 215 4.44 -0.35 -6.69
N ALA A 216 4.10 -1.61 -6.95
CA ALA A 216 4.97 -2.75 -6.70
C ALA A 216 6.26 -2.71 -7.56
N VAL A 217 6.17 -2.27 -8.81
CA VAL A 217 7.35 -2.08 -9.67
C VAL A 217 8.28 -1.01 -9.10
N LEU A 218 7.72 0.11 -8.62
CA LEU A 218 8.53 1.16 -7.99
C LEU A 218 9.19 0.69 -6.70
N GLU A 219 8.47 -0.07 -5.87
CA GLU A 219 9.04 -0.63 -4.65
C GLU A 219 10.15 -1.64 -4.94
N LEU A 220 9.95 -2.48 -5.96
CA LEU A 220 10.94 -3.47 -6.38
C LEU A 220 12.28 -2.85 -6.78
N PHE A 221 12.27 -1.71 -7.47
CA PHE A 221 13.49 -1.07 -7.95
C PHE A 221 14.00 0.02 -7.02
N ARG A 222 13.29 0.36 -5.93
CA ARG A 222 13.68 1.45 -5.01
C ARG A 222 15.12 1.31 -4.50
N PRO A 223 15.57 0.14 -4.00
CA PRO A 223 16.97 -0.01 -3.56
C PRO A 223 17.98 0.23 -4.69
N CYS A 224 17.64 -0.12 -5.93
CA CYS A 224 18.53 0.05 -7.08
C CYS A 224 18.61 1.51 -7.57
N VAL A 225 17.55 2.30 -7.41
CA VAL A 225 17.52 3.69 -7.88
C VAL A 225 18.19 4.64 -6.89
N GLN A 226 18.17 4.32 -5.60
CA GLN A 226 18.91 5.09 -4.59
C GLN A 226 20.43 5.06 -4.83
N THR A 227 20.99 3.94 -5.28
CA THR A 227 22.40 3.89 -5.68
C THR A 227 22.58 4.37 -7.12
N SER A 228 23.26 5.50 -7.30
CA SER A 228 23.50 6.12 -8.63
C SER A 228 24.14 5.17 -9.66
N THR A 229 24.93 4.19 -9.21
CA THR A 229 25.59 3.17 -10.04
C THR A 229 24.62 2.11 -10.55
N ALA A 230 23.77 1.56 -9.68
CA ALA A 230 22.78 0.55 -10.05
C ALA A 230 21.64 1.14 -10.89
N ALA A 231 21.24 2.39 -10.63
CA ALA A 231 20.12 3.05 -11.29
C ALA A 231 20.24 3.08 -12.83
N LYS A 232 21.46 3.26 -13.34
CA LYS A 232 21.77 3.36 -14.78
C LYS A 232 22.23 2.04 -15.39
N ARG A 233 22.39 0.99 -14.57
CA ARG A 233 22.91 -0.29 -15.05
C ARG A 233 21.88 -1.02 -15.89
N ARG A 234 22.35 -1.59 -16.99
CA ARG A 234 21.49 -2.33 -17.92
C ARG A 234 20.89 -3.59 -17.28
N LEU A 235 19.58 -3.76 -17.45
CA LEU A 235 18.85 -5.00 -17.19
C LEU A 235 19.18 -6.00 -18.32
N ARG A 236 19.88 -7.08 -17.98
CA ARG A 236 20.54 -7.98 -18.95
C ARG A 236 19.60 -8.96 -19.63
N THR A 237 18.46 -9.25 -19.03
CA THR A 237 17.40 -10.12 -19.53
C THR A 237 16.49 -9.43 -20.55
N PHE A 238 16.63 -8.12 -20.74
CA PHE A 238 15.87 -7.32 -21.70
C PHE A 238 16.70 -7.02 -22.96
N THR A 239 16.02 -7.08 -24.10
CA THR A 239 16.62 -6.85 -25.42
C THR A 239 17.10 -5.41 -25.59
N SER A 240 16.32 -4.44 -25.11
CA SER A 240 16.66 -3.02 -25.21
C SER A 240 17.88 -2.69 -24.34
N THR A 241 18.87 -2.04 -24.96
CA THR A 241 20.08 -1.55 -24.30
C THR A 241 19.82 -0.39 -23.33
N ALA A 242 18.68 0.30 -23.49
CA ALA A 242 18.24 1.38 -22.61
C ALA A 242 17.50 0.89 -21.35
N SER A 243 17.23 -0.42 -21.24
CA SER A 243 16.53 -1.00 -20.08
C SER A 243 17.38 -0.86 -18.83
N SER A 244 16.95 -0.04 -17.88
CA SER A 244 17.63 0.23 -16.60
C SER A 244 16.57 0.40 -15.50
N PRO A 245 16.93 0.23 -14.21
CA PRO A 245 16.03 0.52 -13.10
C PRO A 245 15.39 1.91 -13.20
N ALA A 246 16.18 2.94 -13.47
CA ALA A 246 15.67 4.31 -13.63
C ALA A 246 14.66 4.42 -14.78
N ALA A 247 14.92 3.80 -15.93
CA ALA A 247 13.98 3.81 -17.06
C ALA A 247 12.65 3.10 -16.72
N VAL A 248 12.71 1.98 -15.98
CA VAL A 248 11.52 1.24 -15.54
C VAL A 248 10.71 2.03 -14.52
N CYS A 249 11.38 2.67 -13.56
CA CYS A 249 10.75 3.54 -12.57
C CYS A 249 10.10 4.75 -13.23
N ASN A 250 10.80 5.46 -14.11
CA ASN A 250 10.25 6.62 -14.82
C ASN A 250 9.01 6.23 -15.65
N ALA A 251 9.07 5.12 -16.37
CA ALA A 251 7.91 4.61 -17.09
C ALA A 251 6.73 4.28 -16.16
N SER A 252 6.99 3.70 -14.99
CA SER A 252 5.95 3.38 -14.01
C SER A 252 5.36 4.62 -13.34
N VAL A 253 6.16 5.64 -13.04
CA VAL A 253 5.69 6.94 -12.54
C VAL A 253 4.77 7.61 -13.56
N GLU A 254 5.15 7.62 -14.84
CA GLU A 254 4.30 8.16 -15.91
C GLU A 254 2.97 7.42 -16.05
N GLN A 255 2.98 6.09 -15.91
CA GLN A 255 1.73 5.32 -15.89
C GLN A 255 0.89 5.62 -14.65
N LEU A 256 1.51 5.73 -13.46
CA LEU A 256 0.79 6.08 -12.23
C LEU A 256 0.17 7.48 -12.30
N LYS A 257 0.87 8.49 -12.82
CA LYS A 257 0.33 9.83 -13.06
C LYS A 257 -0.97 9.75 -13.89
N ARG A 258 -0.93 9.03 -15.01
CA ARG A 258 -2.09 8.84 -15.92
C ARG A 258 -3.22 8.05 -15.27
N LEU A 259 -2.91 6.93 -14.61
CA LEU A 259 -3.89 6.08 -13.94
C LEU A 259 -4.58 6.82 -12.78
N THR A 260 -3.80 7.58 -12.00
CA THR A 260 -4.30 8.40 -10.89
C THR A 260 -5.29 9.44 -11.36
N LEU A 261 -4.92 10.19 -12.40
CA LEU A 261 -5.79 11.18 -13.02
C LEU A 261 -7.07 10.53 -13.56
N HIS A 262 -6.92 9.44 -14.33
CA HIS A 262 -8.05 8.70 -14.89
C HIS A 262 -8.99 8.16 -13.80
N PHE A 263 -8.44 7.60 -12.72
CA PHE A 263 -9.23 7.05 -11.62
C PHE A 263 -10.06 8.14 -10.92
N ARG A 264 -9.43 9.28 -10.64
CA ARG A 264 -10.10 10.43 -10.00
C ARG A 264 -11.21 11.04 -10.86
N LEU A 265 -11.02 11.08 -12.18
CA LEU A 265 -11.98 11.67 -13.11
C LEU A 265 -13.18 10.74 -13.38
N ASN A 266 -12.94 9.43 -13.50
CA ASN A 266 -13.94 8.51 -14.06
C ASN A 266 -14.64 7.65 -12.99
N TYR A 267 -14.12 7.58 -11.76
CA TYR A 267 -14.65 6.68 -10.74
C TYR A 267 -15.04 7.41 -9.46
N LYS A 268 -16.34 7.33 -9.12
CA LYS A 268 -16.87 7.85 -7.84
C LYS A 268 -16.15 7.25 -6.63
N SER A 269 -15.65 6.02 -6.75
CA SER A 269 -14.88 5.35 -5.70
C SER A 269 -13.61 6.08 -5.29
N SER A 270 -13.03 6.93 -6.14
CA SER A 270 -11.91 7.81 -5.77
C SER A 270 -12.19 8.67 -4.53
N THR A 271 -13.46 8.89 -4.20
CA THR A 271 -13.87 9.70 -3.05
C THR A 271 -14.04 8.93 -1.74
N TYR A 272 -14.04 7.59 -1.77
CA TYR A 272 -14.31 6.80 -0.56
C TYR A 272 -13.53 5.49 -0.43
N THR A 273 -12.88 4.97 -1.47
CA THR A 273 -12.00 3.79 -1.34
C THR A 273 -10.58 4.25 -1.01
N ILE A 274 -9.98 3.71 0.05
CA ILE A 274 -8.58 4.01 0.38
C ILE A 274 -7.61 3.27 -0.54
N LEU A 275 -8.03 2.20 -1.20
CA LEU A 275 -7.15 1.24 -1.91
C LEU A 275 -6.24 1.84 -2.99
N TRP A 276 -6.56 3.02 -3.54
CA TRP A 276 -5.75 3.70 -4.55
C TRP A 276 -4.74 4.69 -3.95
N HIS A 277 -4.78 4.93 -2.63
CA HIS A 277 -3.96 5.94 -1.96
C HIS A 277 -2.45 5.68 -2.10
N THR A 278 -2.05 4.42 -2.22
CA THR A 278 -0.66 4.04 -2.46
C THR A 278 -0.12 4.72 -3.71
N ALA A 279 -0.90 4.82 -4.78
CA ALA A 279 -0.49 5.53 -5.98
C ALA A 279 -0.20 7.02 -5.72
N LEU A 280 -0.98 7.67 -4.85
CA LEU A 280 -0.75 9.06 -4.48
C LEU A 280 0.58 9.24 -3.73
N ILE A 281 0.89 8.34 -2.80
CA ILE A 281 2.17 8.34 -2.07
C ILE A 281 3.33 8.17 -3.06
N TYR A 282 3.26 7.16 -3.94
CA TYR A 282 4.35 6.85 -4.85
C TYR A 282 4.57 7.94 -5.91
N VAL A 283 3.49 8.51 -6.48
CA VAL A 283 3.60 9.65 -7.41
C VAL A 283 4.18 10.87 -6.68
N ALA A 284 3.70 11.19 -5.48
CA ALA A 284 4.23 12.31 -4.72
C ALA A 284 5.71 12.13 -4.38
N ASN A 285 6.14 10.95 -3.93
CA ASN A 285 7.55 10.67 -3.66
C ASN A 285 8.43 10.86 -4.91
N ALA A 286 8.01 10.32 -6.05
CA ALA A 286 8.75 10.50 -7.31
C ALA A 286 8.88 11.98 -7.71
N LEU A 287 7.82 12.76 -7.56
CA LEU A 287 7.83 14.21 -7.86
C LEU A 287 8.70 15.02 -6.89
N LEU A 288 8.86 14.54 -5.65
CA LEU A 288 9.66 15.21 -4.62
C LEU A 288 11.15 14.82 -4.68
N HIS A 289 11.48 13.66 -5.24
CA HIS A 289 12.84 13.12 -5.36
C HIS A 289 13.59 13.63 -6.59
N ASP A 290 12.96 13.68 -7.76
CA ASP A 290 13.64 13.96 -9.02
C ASP A 290 13.72 15.45 -9.37
N SER A 291 14.56 15.79 -10.36
CA SER A 291 14.57 17.11 -10.98
C SER A 291 13.16 17.47 -11.44
N LYS A 292 12.68 18.64 -11.02
CA LYS A 292 11.30 19.07 -11.25
C LYS A 292 10.99 19.19 -12.74
N GLU A 293 10.21 18.25 -13.25
CA GLU A 293 9.64 18.30 -14.59
C GLU A 293 8.63 19.45 -14.72
N GLU A 294 8.38 19.90 -15.94
CA GLU A 294 7.32 20.87 -16.20
C GLU A 294 5.96 20.34 -15.72
N GLY A 295 5.26 21.13 -14.91
CA GLY A 295 3.95 20.75 -14.36
C GLY A 295 4.00 19.77 -13.17
N TRP A 296 5.17 19.48 -12.59
CA TRP A 296 5.29 18.64 -11.39
C TRP A 296 4.32 19.05 -10.27
N PHE A 297 4.17 20.36 -10.06
CA PHE A 297 3.35 20.93 -9.00
C PHE A 297 1.86 20.59 -9.19
N SER A 298 1.37 20.56 -10.43
CA SER A 298 -0.01 20.16 -10.73
C SER A 298 -0.28 18.71 -10.35
N TYR A 299 0.67 17.81 -10.61
CA TYR A 299 0.56 16.41 -10.18
C TYR A 299 0.75 16.24 -8.67
N PHE A 300 1.58 17.06 -8.03
CA PHE A 300 1.72 17.07 -6.58
C PHE A 300 0.41 17.49 -5.92
N LEU A 301 -0.20 18.59 -6.38
CA LEU A 301 -1.51 19.03 -5.93
C LEU A 301 -2.60 17.97 -6.21
N LEU A 302 -2.55 17.28 -7.36
CA LEU A 302 -3.45 16.16 -7.66
C LEU A 302 -3.39 15.08 -6.57
N CYS A 303 -2.19 14.78 -6.06
CA CYS A 303 -1.98 13.80 -4.99
C CYS A 303 -2.49 14.32 -3.64
N VAL A 304 -2.08 15.54 -3.25
CA VAL A 304 -2.49 16.16 -1.98
C VAL A 304 -4.01 16.34 -1.90
N TYR A 305 -4.64 16.89 -2.94
CA TYR A 305 -6.10 17.05 -3.00
C TYR A 305 -6.85 15.74 -3.28
N GLY A 306 -6.16 14.67 -3.67
CA GLY A 306 -6.73 13.31 -3.67
C GLY A 306 -7.18 12.90 -2.27
N TYR A 307 -6.40 13.26 -1.24
CA TYR A 307 -6.70 12.97 0.16
C TYR A 307 -7.83 13.84 0.74
N GLU A 308 -8.07 15.03 0.20
CA GLU A 308 -9.18 15.91 0.62
C GLU A 308 -10.52 15.17 0.56
N ARG A 309 -10.77 14.44 -0.53
CA ARG A 309 -12.03 13.72 -0.74
C ARG A 309 -12.13 12.47 0.12
N LEU A 310 -11.01 11.76 0.29
CA LEU A 310 -10.93 10.53 1.09
C LEU A 310 -11.11 10.80 2.59
N ARG A 311 -10.72 11.98 3.08
CA ARG A 311 -10.79 12.37 4.49
C ARG A 311 -12.15 12.15 5.13
N ARG A 312 -13.23 12.22 4.35
CA ARG A 312 -14.60 11.99 4.83
C ARG A 312 -14.84 10.56 5.33
N SER A 313 -14.15 9.60 4.73
CA SER A 313 -14.25 8.17 5.09
C SER A 313 -13.00 7.67 5.82
N TRP A 314 -11.86 8.35 5.64
CA TRP A 314 -10.54 7.92 6.09
C TRP A 314 -9.82 9.08 6.73
N ARG A 315 -10.04 9.32 8.03
CA ARG A 315 -9.45 10.43 8.78
C ARG A 315 -7.92 10.46 8.71
N VAL A 316 -7.28 9.28 8.62
CA VAL A 316 -5.82 9.14 8.52
C VAL A 316 -5.21 9.90 7.33
N THR A 317 -6.00 10.18 6.29
CA THR A 317 -5.52 10.88 5.09
C THR A 317 -5.13 12.34 5.37
N GLU A 318 -5.60 12.92 6.47
CA GLU A 318 -5.20 14.25 6.93
C GLU A 318 -3.72 14.26 7.32
N ALA A 319 -3.28 13.26 8.09
CA ALA A 319 -1.87 13.08 8.43
C ALA A 319 -1.02 12.83 7.18
N VAL A 320 -1.51 12.02 6.23
CA VAL A 320 -0.79 11.74 4.98
C VAL A 320 -0.62 13.00 4.13
N ALA A 321 -1.67 13.79 3.93
CA ALA A 321 -1.58 15.03 3.17
C ALA A 321 -0.62 16.04 3.83
N LYS A 322 -0.71 16.19 5.15
CA LYS A 322 0.19 17.06 5.93
C LYS A 322 1.65 16.58 5.87
N ALA A 323 1.88 15.26 5.92
CA ALA A 323 3.20 14.67 5.76
C ALA A 323 3.81 14.96 4.38
N LEU A 324 3.03 14.84 3.30
CA LEU A 324 3.51 15.18 1.95
C LEU A 324 3.87 16.67 1.82
N LEU A 325 3.07 17.56 2.43
CA LEU A 325 3.40 18.98 2.48
C LEU A 325 4.68 19.24 3.30
N ALA A 326 4.84 18.57 4.44
CA ALA A 326 6.06 18.65 5.25
C ALA A 326 7.31 18.19 4.48
N MET A 327 7.19 17.11 3.70
CA MET A 327 8.28 16.65 2.82
C MET A 327 8.63 17.71 1.76
N SER A 328 7.63 18.29 1.09
CA SER A 328 7.88 19.34 0.08
C SER A 328 8.49 20.61 0.68
N LEU A 329 8.11 20.99 1.91
CA LEU A 329 8.74 22.09 2.64
C LEU A 329 10.20 21.78 2.99
N ARG A 330 10.46 20.60 3.54
CA ARG A 330 11.81 20.15 3.90
C ARG A 330 12.75 20.16 2.71
N ASN A 331 12.24 19.85 1.52
CA ASN A 331 13.02 19.84 0.28
C ASN A 331 13.19 21.25 -0.34
N GLY A 332 12.52 22.27 0.21
CA GLY A 332 12.51 23.63 -0.37
C GLY A 332 11.66 23.76 -1.64
N ASP A 333 10.80 22.78 -1.93
CA ASP A 333 10.01 22.73 -3.17
C ASP A 333 8.83 23.71 -3.17
N ILE A 334 8.34 24.08 -1.98
CA ILE A 334 7.28 25.06 -1.76
C ILE A 334 7.61 25.95 -0.57
N SER A 335 7.06 27.17 -0.55
CA SER A 335 7.18 28.05 0.61
C SER A 335 6.26 27.63 1.75
N SER A 336 6.61 28.02 2.97
CA SER A 336 5.79 27.92 4.18
C SER A 336 4.38 28.50 3.98
N GLN A 337 4.27 29.67 3.36
CA GLN A 337 3.00 30.36 3.07
C GLN A 337 2.13 29.51 2.14
N MET A 338 2.70 28.96 1.06
CA MET A 338 1.99 28.11 0.13
C MET A 338 1.52 26.81 0.82
N ALA A 339 2.39 26.17 1.60
CA ALA A 339 2.06 24.95 2.31
C ALA A 339 0.93 25.16 3.32
N ARG A 340 0.98 26.24 4.11
CA ARG A 340 -0.08 26.63 5.06
C ARG A 340 -1.38 26.95 4.32
N HIS A 341 -1.33 27.63 3.18
CA HIS A 341 -2.51 27.91 2.36
C HIS A 341 -3.18 26.62 1.87
N ILE A 342 -2.41 25.68 1.32
CA ILE A 342 -2.94 24.37 0.87
C ILE A 342 -3.54 23.62 2.06
N LEU A 343 -2.86 23.58 3.21
CA LEU A 343 -3.37 22.91 4.40
C LEU A 343 -4.70 23.53 4.88
N GLN A 344 -4.79 24.86 4.93
CA GLN A 344 -6.03 25.56 5.26
C GLN A 344 -7.17 25.22 4.29
N ASP A 345 -6.88 25.12 2.99
CA ASP A 345 -7.88 24.72 1.99
C ASP A 345 -8.39 23.28 2.20
N LEU A 346 -7.52 22.35 2.61
CA LEU A 346 -7.91 21.00 2.98
C LEU A 346 -8.78 20.96 4.25
N GLU A 347 -8.51 21.88 5.20
CA GLU A 347 -9.18 22.00 6.49
C GLU A 347 -10.52 22.75 6.44
N ARG A 348 -10.72 23.70 5.52
CA ARG A 348 -11.95 24.51 5.37
C ARG A 348 -13.25 23.68 5.26
N LYS A 349 -13.15 22.38 4.96
CA LYS A 349 -14.28 21.44 4.86
C LYS A 349 -14.38 20.45 6.03
N LYS A 350 -13.80 20.76 7.21
CA LYS A 350 -13.84 19.89 8.40
C LYS A 350 -15.26 19.80 8.95
N LEU A 351 -15.83 18.59 8.98
CA LEU A 351 -17.24 18.37 9.36
C LEU A 351 -17.46 18.09 10.85
N SER A 352 -16.40 17.84 11.63
CA SER A 352 -16.42 17.76 13.09
C SER A 352 -14.99 17.52 13.58
N GLU A 353 -14.56 18.20 14.64
CA GLU A 353 -13.30 17.89 15.30
C GLU A 353 -13.48 16.67 16.19
N MET A 354 -12.74 15.60 15.89
CA MET A 354 -12.45 14.56 16.88
C MET A 354 -11.16 14.99 17.58
N PRO A 355 -11.17 15.24 18.90
CA PRO A 355 -10.05 15.84 19.63
C PRO A 355 -8.82 14.93 19.77
N GLU A 356 -8.95 13.63 19.46
CA GLU A 356 -7.84 12.67 19.58
C GLU A 356 -6.75 12.95 18.53
N ARG A 357 -5.47 12.73 18.85
CA ARG A 357 -4.37 12.80 17.87
C ARG A 357 -4.55 11.71 16.78
N ILE A 358 -4.34 12.07 15.51
CA ILE A 358 -4.39 11.11 14.39
C ILE A 358 -3.15 10.22 14.45
N ARG A 359 -3.36 8.91 14.51
CA ARG A 359 -2.29 7.89 14.41
C ARG A 359 -2.16 7.40 12.98
N ALA A 360 -0.95 7.36 12.47
CA ALA A 360 -0.68 6.93 11.09
C ALA A 360 0.70 6.24 11.02
N PRO A 361 0.82 5.01 11.55
CA PRO A 361 2.09 4.33 11.78
C PRO A 361 2.62 3.63 10.52
N PHE A 362 2.56 4.29 9.36
CA PHE A 362 3.06 3.77 8.09
C PHE A 362 3.89 4.82 7.35
N PRO A 363 4.88 4.40 6.57
CA PRO A 363 5.77 5.32 5.88
C PRO A 363 5.04 6.11 4.78
N VAL A 364 5.34 7.40 4.71
CA VAL A 364 4.94 8.29 3.61
C VAL A 364 6.17 8.79 2.85
N ASP A 365 7.29 9.00 3.54
CA ASP A 365 8.58 9.23 2.92
C ASP A 365 9.24 7.88 2.64
N LEU A 366 9.08 7.38 1.43
CA LEU A 366 9.47 6.02 1.06
C LEU A 366 10.99 5.86 0.95
N ASP A 367 11.72 6.94 0.69
CA ASP A 367 13.17 6.91 0.63
C ASP A 367 13.80 6.98 2.02
N LEU A 368 13.28 7.86 2.89
CA LEU A 368 13.67 7.89 4.29
C LEU A 368 13.34 6.57 5.00
N ALA A 369 12.28 5.88 4.58
CA ALA A 369 11.87 4.61 5.20
C ALA A 369 12.94 3.51 5.12
N LEU A 370 13.86 3.57 4.16
CA LEU A 370 14.95 2.60 4.04
C LEU A 370 16.09 2.82 5.05
N SER A 371 16.25 4.04 5.57
CA SER A 371 17.33 4.40 6.50
C SER A 371 16.84 4.73 7.90
N ASP A 372 15.71 5.45 8.02
CA ASP A 372 15.02 5.76 9.26
C ASP A 372 13.49 5.54 9.12
N PRO A 373 13.03 4.28 9.25
CA PRO A 373 11.61 3.92 9.17
C PRO A 373 10.72 4.70 10.14
N LYS A 374 11.24 5.11 11.30
CA LYS A 374 10.46 5.84 12.30
C LYS A 374 10.21 7.27 11.84
N SER A 375 11.24 8.00 11.41
CA SER A 375 11.06 9.37 10.93
C SER A 375 10.28 9.46 9.62
N ALA A 376 10.24 8.38 8.83
CA ALA A 376 9.48 8.29 7.59
C ALA A 376 7.95 8.17 7.75
N MET A 377 7.47 7.91 8.97
CA MET A 377 6.04 7.69 9.22
C MET A 377 5.21 8.94 9.00
N ALA A 378 3.99 8.76 8.47
CA ALA A 378 3.04 9.83 8.20
C ALA A 378 2.80 10.72 9.43
N GLU A 379 2.59 10.12 10.60
CA GLU A 379 2.34 10.89 11.84
C GLU A 379 3.54 11.75 12.25
N ASN A 380 4.75 11.21 12.16
CA ASN A 380 5.96 11.93 12.57
C ASN A 380 6.31 13.07 11.60
N LEU A 381 6.10 12.87 10.30
CA LEU A 381 6.25 13.93 9.30
C LEU A 381 5.18 15.02 9.47
N ALA A 382 3.93 14.62 9.71
CA ALA A 382 2.83 15.55 9.92
C ALA A 382 3.04 16.43 11.16
N ASP A 383 3.56 15.86 12.26
CA ASP A 383 3.85 16.60 13.49
C ASP A 383 5.01 17.59 13.33
N LYS A 384 5.99 17.27 12.47
CA LYS A 384 7.13 18.14 12.17
C LYS A 384 6.78 19.31 11.24
N PHE A 385 5.60 19.31 10.61
CA PHE A 385 5.22 20.31 9.62
C PHE A 385 5.42 21.76 10.07
N GLU A 386 4.89 22.16 11.23
CA GLU A 386 4.98 23.55 11.70
C GLU A 386 6.42 23.93 12.03
N TYR A 387 7.17 23.01 12.64
CA TYR A 387 8.58 23.21 12.92
C TYR A 387 9.38 23.42 11.63
N THR A 388 9.14 22.60 10.60
CA THR A 388 9.79 22.75 9.29
C THR A 388 9.40 24.05 8.60
N ALA A 389 8.13 24.46 8.69
CA ALA A 389 7.66 25.71 8.12
C ALA A 389 8.30 26.93 8.81
N MET A 390 8.39 26.94 10.14
CA MET A 390 9.07 27.99 10.90
C MET A 390 10.56 28.06 10.57
N LEU A 391 11.24 26.91 10.48
CA LEU A 391 12.65 26.86 10.12
C LEU A 391 12.89 27.47 8.74
N GLY A 392 12.04 27.15 7.77
CA GLY A 392 12.09 27.75 6.43
C GLY A 392 11.88 29.27 6.43
N ASP A 393 10.94 29.76 7.23
CA ASP A 393 10.68 31.20 7.42
C ASP A 393 11.94 31.93 7.93
N TYR A 394 12.58 31.39 8.99
CA TYR A 394 13.80 31.96 9.54
C TYR A 394 14.95 31.99 8.53
N THR A 395 15.20 30.89 7.81
CA THR A 395 16.30 30.85 6.83
C THR A 395 16.12 31.86 5.69
N HIS A 396 14.89 32.10 5.24
CA HIS A 396 14.62 33.10 4.19
C HIS A 396 14.75 34.55 4.68
N GLU A 397 14.44 34.83 5.95
CA GLU A 397 14.66 36.16 6.54
C GLU A 397 16.16 36.50 6.67
N PHE A 398 17.01 35.51 7.00
CA PHE A 398 18.46 35.73 7.06
C PHE A 398 19.08 35.97 5.67
N ASP A 399 18.72 35.17 4.66
CA ASP A 399 19.23 35.33 3.28
C ASP A 399 18.82 36.68 2.66
N SER A 400 17.64 37.20 3.00
CA SER A 400 17.18 38.52 2.54
C SER A 400 17.80 39.68 3.32
N SER A 401 18.35 39.43 4.51
CA SER A 401 19.06 40.42 5.33
C SER A 401 20.56 40.55 4.98
N GLU A 402 21.19 39.52 4.42
CA GLU A 402 22.59 39.58 3.93
C GLU A 402 22.74 40.21 2.52
N LEU A 403 21.62 40.46 1.84
CA LEU A 403 21.57 41.11 0.51
C LEU A 403 21.20 42.60 0.55
N ASN A 404 21.11 43.20 1.76
CA ASN A 404 20.97 44.64 1.98
C ASN A 404 22.19 45.17 2.75
#